data_AF-A0A412IF97-F1
#
_entry.id   AF-A0A412IF97-F1
#
_cell.length_a   1.000
_cell.length_b   1.000
_cell.length_c   1.000
_cell.angle_alpha   90.00
_cell.angle_beta   90.00
_cell.angle_gamma   90.00
#
_symmetry.space_group_name_H-M   'P 1'
#
loop_
_entity.id
_entity.type
_entity.pdbx_description
1 polymer ?
#
loop_
_entity_poly.entity_id
_entity_poly.type
_entity_poly.pdbx_seq_one_letter_code
_entity_poly.pdbx_strand_id
1 'polypeptide(L)'
;MRKKNYFLLALASLAFAACTSENLIDEGGGHVIGDNETAWISLGIRKPITRNLNTPNEHNGTADETNIDNATLLFFNGHTSSSVLTNVVPFDNTKIGQVTSAPEAFKVSKSAKSVLVVVNPHNLPALNPGTTTFGAVNAVVTNTAESLMGTGNDEFMMTNAKGDLEPSMAGTGASQELVLHPTKADAESNKLTLFVDRVVAKVRVQAKKTSDVATIGDSYWTLNVKNKKYYPVSKRIKTLLDTPTPHDIYALGSYREDPNYDNTACAWLPNTAAAAQTNYNLEYDYYTEANPPAAGVWKEAQTTIDGSDPDGNAPKVEYCLENTQRKEDNMHAYTTHVLLKTTFLPNSYQLPNKTTTAVQEADNDWIAIKGGFYTYATLMEWIESELVNKYKQINPDTYTTELTDYFNAYLGVVNAAVPIPDKAAFEAAQITAEAQADALKLLFKGKEATVKAKGAFTDGTVNYYSGAETYYQIMIKHDDADDINNEHGEFGVVRNSVYDVIVSKFRNPGYPTIPDPDPAKPDEAESWLSLEITVNPWTWYRQEEEL
;
A
#
# COMPACT_ATOMS: atom_id res chain seq x y z
N MET A 1 -74.07 -59.35 35.79
CA MET A 1 -73.78 -59.37 37.26
C MET A 1 -72.32 -58.98 37.42
N ARG A 2 -71.85 -57.99 38.18
CA ARG A 2 -72.40 -57.11 39.22
C ARG A 2 -71.70 -55.74 39.14
N LYS A 3 -72.52 -54.68 39.25
CA LYS A 3 -72.35 -53.42 40.00
C LYS A 3 -71.05 -52.59 39.88
N LYS A 4 -71.21 -51.48 39.13
CA LYS A 4 -70.87 -50.08 39.45
C LYS A 4 -70.39 -49.81 40.89
N ASN A 5 -69.32 -49.02 41.01
CA ASN A 5 -69.19 -48.00 42.05
C ASN A 5 -68.68 -46.71 41.39
N TYR A 6 -69.55 -45.71 41.38
CA TYR A 6 -69.23 -44.32 41.15
C TYR A 6 -68.67 -43.74 42.45
N PHE A 7 -67.59 -42.97 42.37
CA PHE A 7 -67.35 -41.89 43.31
C PHE A 7 -66.93 -40.65 42.54
N LEU A 8 -67.48 -39.53 42.94
CA LEU A 8 -67.67 -38.28 42.22
C LEU A 8 -67.20 -37.16 43.17
N LEU A 9 -66.80 -36.02 42.58
CA LEU A 9 -66.37 -34.74 43.20
C LEU A 9 -64.90 -34.70 43.68
N ALA A 10 -64.13 -33.62 43.52
CA ALA A 10 -64.51 -32.21 43.36
C ALA A 10 -63.48 -31.39 42.53
N LEU A 11 -64.00 -30.35 41.88
CA LEU A 11 -63.30 -29.20 41.31
C LEU A 11 -62.60 -28.39 42.43
N ALA A 12 -61.36 -27.93 42.21
CA ALA A 12 -60.87 -26.68 42.78
C ALA A 12 -59.75 -26.11 41.89
N SER A 13 -60.02 -24.89 41.43
CA SER A 13 -59.21 -24.06 40.54
C SER A 13 -58.16 -23.23 41.28
N LEU A 14 -57.07 -22.93 40.58
CA LEU A 14 -56.21 -21.73 40.67
C LEU A 14 -55.45 -21.47 41.98
N ALA A 15 -54.12 -21.63 41.92
CA ALA A 15 -53.16 -20.68 42.49
C ALA A 15 -51.85 -20.72 41.70
N PHE A 16 -51.56 -19.64 40.96
CA PHE A 16 -50.18 -19.29 40.62
C PHE A 16 -49.50 -18.83 41.91
N ALA A 17 -48.40 -19.49 42.29
CA ALA A 17 -47.43 -18.99 43.25
C ALA A 17 -46.04 -19.45 42.80
N ALA A 18 -45.10 -18.51 42.82
CA ALA A 18 -43.78 -18.58 42.25
C ALA A 18 -42.79 -19.45 43.04
N CYS A 19 -41.80 -19.96 42.29
CA CYS A 19 -40.42 -20.33 42.67
C CYS A 19 -40.18 -21.07 43.99
N THR A 20 -39.66 -22.29 43.90
CA THR A 20 -38.32 -22.61 44.44
C THR A 20 -37.71 -23.80 43.70
N SER A 21 -36.41 -23.66 43.46
CA SER A 21 -35.44 -24.64 42.97
C SER A 21 -35.55 -26.02 43.64
N GLU A 22 -35.58 -27.09 42.84
CA GLU A 22 -35.04 -28.37 43.25
C GLU A 22 -34.27 -29.04 42.09
N ASN A 23 -33.07 -29.48 42.46
CA ASN A 23 -32.13 -30.29 41.70
C ASN A 23 -32.84 -31.54 41.12
N LEU A 24 -32.80 -31.70 39.81
CA LEU A 24 -32.94 -33.02 39.20
C LEU A 24 -31.69 -33.29 38.37
N ILE A 25 -30.90 -34.22 38.90
CA ILE A 25 -29.90 -34.99 38.18
C ILE A 25 -30.66 -35.74 37.09
N ASP A 26 -30.31 -35.53 35.83
CA ASP A 26 -30.79 -36.37 34.73
C ASP A 26 -29.59 -36.94 33.99
N GLU A 27 -29.47 -38.27 34.06
CA GLU A 27 -28.49 -39.07 33.34
C GLU A 27 -28.97 -39.27 31.89
N GLY A 28 -28.25 -38.70 30.94
CA GLY A 28 -28.28 -39.15 29.54
C GLY A 28 -29.53 -38.78 28.73
N GLY A 29 -29.46 -37.66 28.02
CA GLY A 29 -30.38 -37.37 26.91
C GLY A 29 -30.52 -35.89 26.59
N GLY A 30 -29.82 -35.43 25.55
CA GLY A 30 -30.02 -34.16 24.83
C GLY A 30 -30.69 -33.02 25.59
N HIS A 31 -29.90 -32.22 26.31
CA HIS A 31 -30.40 -30.98 26.89
C HIS A 31 -30.62 -29.95 25.77
N VAL A 32 -31.87 -29.75 25.38
CA VAL A 32 -32.26 -28.65 24.49
C VAL A 32 -32.14 -27.35 25.28
N ILE A 33 -31.27 -26.50 24.77
CA ILE A 33 -30.77 -25.26 25.35
C ILE A 33 -31.75 -24.15 24.91
N GLY A 34 -32.40 -23.44 25.86
CA GLY A 34 -33.40 -22.40 25.53
C GLY A 34 -32.79 -21.03 25.17
N ASP A 35 -33.49 -20.23 24.35
CA ASP A 35 -32.97 -19.02 23.67
C ASP A 35 -32.47 -17.86 24.56
N ASN A 36 -32.80 -17.84 25.86
CA ASN A 36 -32.41 -16.78 26.82
C ASN A 36 -31.30 -17.19 27.81
N GLU A 37 -30.68 -18.34 27.61
CA GLU A 37 -29.67 -18.88 28.53
C GLU A 37 -28.24 -18.59 28.03
N THR A 38 -27.24 -18.80 28.89
CA THR A 38 -25.81 -18.74 28.51
C THR A 38 -25.27 -20.12 28.17
N ALA A 39 -24.32 -20.21 27.24
CA ALA A 39 -23.58 -21.43 26.91
C ALA A 39 -22.06 -21.19 26.99
N TRP A 40 -21.29 -22.26 27.05
CA TRP A 40 -19.83 -22.22 27.21
C TRP A 40 -19.12 -22.28 25.87
N ILE A 41 -18.01 -21.55 25.77
CA ILE A 41 -17.07 -21.61 24.64
C ILE A 41 -15.63 -21.42 25.16
N SER A 42 -14.67 -22.06 24.50
CA SER A 42 -13.23 -21.78 24.66
C SER A 42 -12.64 -21.38 23.31
N LEU A 43 -11.81 -20.34 23.30
CA LEU A 43 -11.22 -19.77 22.10
C LEU A 43 -9.71 -19.64 22.20
N GLY A 44 -9.00 -19.89 21.10
CA GLY A 44 -7.58 -19.59 20.97
C GLY A 44 -7.33 -18.62 19.83
N ILE A 45 -6.83 -17.43 20.14
CA ILE A 45 -6.33 -16.44 19.17
C ILE A 45 -4.91 -16.83 18.80
N ARG A 46 -4.68 -17.03 17.52
CA ARG A 46 -3.37 -17.26 16.93
C ARG A 46 -2.96 -16.02 16.16
N LYS A 47 -1.74 -15.58 16.45
CA LYS A 47 -1.00 -14.61 15.64
C LYS A 47 -0.97 -15.08 14.17
N PRO A 48 -0.74 -14.17 13.21
CA PRO A 48 -0.64 -14.57 11.82
C PRO A 48 0.36 -15.73 11.61
N ILE A 49 0.02 -16.65 10.70
CA ILE A 49 0.76 -17.90 10.47
C ILE A 49 2.05 -17.64 9.68
N THR A 50 3.21 -18.07 10.18
CA THR A 50 4.51 -17.96 9.49
C THR A 50 4.80 -19.10 8.52
N ARG A 51 5.47 -18.84 7.37
CA ARG A 51 6.24 -19.86 6.61
C ARG A 51 7.48 -19.29 5.88
N ASN A 52 8.51 -20.13 5.80
CA ASN A 52 9.78 -19.98 5.07
C ASN A 52 9.54 -19.96 3.55
N LEU A 53 9.01 -18.85 3.01
CA LEU A 53 8.96 -18.66 1.56
C LEU A 53 10.33 -18.30 0.99
N ASN A 54 11.20 -17.68 1.79
CA ASN A 54 12.55 -17.27 1.42
C ASN A 54 13.59 -17.84 2.38
N THR A 55 14.15 -19.01 2.08
CA THR A 55 15.36 -19.52 2.74
C THR A 55 16.60 -19.05 1.94
N PRO A 56 17.61 -18.40 2.55
CA PRO A 56 17.80 -18.15 3.99
C PRO A 56 17.29 -16.78 4.50
N ASN A 57 16.72 -15.94 3.63
CA ASN A 57 16.45 -14.52 3.92
C ASN A 57 15.06 -14.30 4.54
N GLU A 58 14.91 -14.71 5.80
CA GLU A 58 13.70 -14.48 6.60
C GLU A 58 13.81 -13.16 7.37
N HIS A 59 12.84 -12.26 7.19
CA HIS A 59 12.75 -11.01 7.93
C HIS A 59 11.51 -10.95 8.81
N ASN A 60 11.74 -11.22 10.08
CA ASN A 60 10.70 -11.27 11.09
C ASN A 60 10.07 -9.90 11.33
N GLY A 61 8.78 -9.90 11.67
CA GLY A 61 8.21 -8.76 12.39
C GLY A 61 8.90 -8.57 13.75
N THR A 62 8.98 -7.34 14.23
CA THR A 62 9.58 -7.05 15.55
C THR A 62 8.72 -7.62 16.68
N ALA A 63 9.27 -7.70 17.90
CA ALA A 63 8.50 -8.10 19.08
C ALA A 63 7.25 -7.21 19.24
N ASP A 64 7.45 -5.90 19.14
CA ASP A 64 6.43 -4.86 19.22
C ASP A 64 5.34 -5.05 18.15
N GLU A 65 5.73 -5.33 16.91
CA GLU A 65 4.78 -5.57 15.82
C GLU A 65 3.86 -6.79 16.06
N THR A 66 4.25 -7.72 16.92
CA THR A 66 3.48 -8.95 17.19
C THR A 66 2.76 -8.95 18.53
N ASN A 67 2.81 -7.85 19.27
CA ASN A 67 2.29 -7.81 20.62
C ASN A 67 0.76 -7.89 20.63
N ILE A 68 0.22 -8.58 21.64
CA ILE A 68 -1.22 -8.71 21.89
C ILE A 68 -1.42 -8.29 23.34
N ASP A 69 -1.68 -7.00 23.55
CA ASP A 69 -1.90 -6.45 24.89
C ASP A 69 -3.34 -6.60 25.31
N ASN A 70 -4.27 -6.52 24.35
CA ASN A 70 -5.68 -6.58 24.61
C ASN A 70 -6.43 -7.16 23.40
N ALA A 71 -7.57 -7.79 23.68
CA ALA A 71 -8.45 -8.33 22.67
C ALA A 71 -9.91 -8.13 23.08
N THR A 72 -10.75 -7.82 22.12
CA THR A 72 -12.20 -7.77 22.31
C THR A 72 -12.86 -8.76 21.36
N LEU A 73 -13.66 -9.67 21.92
CA LEU A 73 -14.46 -10.61 21.16
C LEU A 73 -15.88 -10.09 21.02
N LEU A 74 -16.36 -10.02 19.79
CA LEU A 74 -17.69 -9.55 19.43
C LEU A 74 -18.47 -10.72 18.84
N PHE A 75 -19.48 -11.19 19.56
CA PHE A 75 -20.30 -12.33 19.12
C PHE A 75 -21.56 -11.83 18.42
N PHE A 76 -21.96 -12.46 17.32
CA PHE A 76 -23.14 -12.06 16.56
C PHE A 76 -24.11 -13.22 16.36
N ASN A 77 -25.38 -12.89 16.13
CA ASN A 77 -26.45 -13.86 15.88
C ASN A 77 -26.53 -14.35 14.41
N GLY A 78 -25.43 -14.27 13.66
CA GLY A 78 -25.33 -14.76 12.29
C GLY A 78 -24.04 -14.29 11.60
N HIS A 79 -23.95 -14.48 10.29
CA HIS A 79 -22.75 -14.21 9.48
C HIS A 79 -22.97 -13.14 8.40
N THR A 80 -23.93 -12.23 8.60
CA THR A 80 -24.26 -11.19 7.60
C THR A 80 -23.98 -9.80 8.16
N SER A 81 -23.91 -8.79 7.29
CA SER A 81 -23.82 -7.38 7.72
C SER A 81 -24.97 -6.95 8.64
N SER A 82 -26.14 -7.59 8.55
CA SER A 82 -27.31 -7.34 9.41
C SER A 82 -27.28 -8.09 10.74
N SER A 83 -26.31 -9.00 10.94
CA SER A 83 -26.22 -9.81 12.15
C SER A 83 -25.93 -8.93 13.36
N VAL A 84 -26.70 -9.14 14.41
CA VAL A 84 -26.74 -8.30 15.62
C VAL A 84 -25.80 -8.86 16.66
N LEU A 85 -25.04 -7.97 17.29
CA LEU A 85 -24.13 -8.24 18.38
C LEU A 85 -24.90 -8.83 19.57
N THR A 86 -24.48 -9.98 20.07
CA THR A 86 -25.09 -10.67 21.21
C THR A 86 -24.26 -10.51 22.49
N ASN A 87 -22.93 -10.47 22.36
CA ASN A 87 -22.00 -10.34 23.47
C ASN A 87 -20.76 -9.55 23.07
N VAL A 88 -20.20 -8.83 24.04
CA VAL A 88 -18.87 -8.22 23.97
C VAL A 88 -18.08 -8.80 25.13
N VAL A 89 -16.93 -9.40 24.84
CA VAL A 89 -16.06 -10.00 25.86
C VAL A 89 -14.66 -9.41 25.73
N PRO A 90 -14.26 -8.48 26.62
CA PRO A 90 -12.93 -7.90 26.61
C PRO A 90 -11.92 -8.75 27.41
N PHE A 91 -10.70 -8.81 26.90
CA PHE A 91 -9.51 -9.38 27.53
C PHE A 91 -8.45 -8.28 27.57
N ASP A 92 -8.21 -7.72 28.74
CA ASP A 92 -7.08 -6.83 28.99
C ASP A 92 -5.77 -7.61 29.13
N ASN A 93 -4.66 -6.89 29.33
CA ASN A 93 -3.33 -7.46 29.49
C ASN A 93 -3.22 -8.50 30.62
N THR A 94 -4.05 -8.42 31.67
CA THR A 94 -4.06 -9.39 32.77
C THR A 94 -4.78 -10.68 32.40
N LYS A 95 -5.68 -10.63 31.42
CA LYS A 95 -6.53 -11.76 30.98
C LYS A 95 -6.18 -12.27 29.60
N ILE A 96 -5.32 -11.59 28.84
CA ILE A 96 -5.03 -11.96 27.44
C ILE A 96 -4.44 -13.38 27.31
N GLY A 97 -3.78 -13.88 28.36
CA GLY A 97 -3.34 -15.28 28.46
C GLY A 97 -4.49 -16.29 28.32
N GLN A 98 -5.71 -15.92 28.73
CA GLN A 98 -6.92 -16.76 28.66
C GLN A 98 -7.44 -16.98 27.24
N VAL A 99 -6.90 -16.28 26.24
CA VAL A 99 -7.26 -16.47 24.82
C VAL A 99 -6.04 -16.69 23.94
N THR A 100 -4.83 -16.61 24.46
CA THR A 100 -3.59 -16.78 23.67
C THR A 100 -2.79 -18.02 24.10
N SER A 101 -2.30 -18.04 25.34
CA SER A 101 -1.37 -19.06 25.84
C SER A 101 -2.07 -20.20 26.59
N ALA A 102 -3.10 -19.91 27.37
CA ALA A 102 -3.90 -20.87 28.13
C ALA A 102 -5.41 -20.60 27.95
N PRO A 103 -5.98 -20.93 26.79
CA PRO A 103 -7.41 -20.76 26.49
C PRO A 103 -8.34 -21.29 27.58
N GLU A 104 -9.06 -20.39 28.27
CA GLU A 104 -10.05 -20.73 29.30
C GLU A 104 -11.47 -20.60 28.75
N ALA A 105 -12.37 -21.51 29.11
CA ALA A 105 -13.76 -21.39 28.71
C ALA A 105 -14.53 -20.31 29.48
N PHE A 106 -15.38 -19.57 28.77
CA PHE A 106 -16.24 -18.53 29.31
C PHE A 106 -17.66 -18.63 28.73
N LYS A 107 -18.59 -17.85 29.29
CA LYS A 107 -20.01 -17.87 28.91
C LYS A 107 -20.34 -16.80 27.88
N VAL A 108 -21.17 -17.18 26.90
CA VAL A 108 -21.75 -16.30 25.88
C VAL A 108 -23.26 -16.56 25.72
N SER A 109 -23.95 -15.70 24.98
CA SER A 109 -25.34 -15.92 24.60
C SER A 109 -25.47 -17.16 23.74
N LYS A 110 -26.52 -17.96 23.94
CA LYS A 110 -26.86 -19.10 23.07
C LYS A 110 -27.26 -18.69 21.66
N SER A 111 -27.69 -17.44 21.49
CA SER A 111 -27.96 -16.87 20.17
C SER A 111 -26.70 -16.51 19.39
N ALA A 112 -25.50 -16.63 19.99
CA ALA A 112 -24.24 -16.42 19.29
C ALA A 112 -24.00 -17.51 18.25
N LYS A 113 -23.78 -17.09 17.01
CA LYS A 113 -23.57 -17.95 15.83
C LYS A 113 -22.25 -17.68 15.14
N SER A 114 -21.60 -16.58 15.48
CA SER A 114 -20.32 -16.16 14.91
C SER A 114 -19.57 -15.23 15.88
N VAL A 115 -18.31 -14.98 15.59
CA VAL A 115 -17.42 -14.13 16.38
C VAL A 115 -16.46 -13.33 15.49
N LEU A 116 -16.26 -12.06 15.85
CA LEU A 116 -15.16 -11.21 15.42
C LEU A 116 -14.19 -11.04 16.57
N VAL A 117 -12.91 -11.30 16.32
CA VAL A 117 -11.80 -10.95 17.19
C VAL A 117 -11.27 -9.59 16.75
N VAL A 118 -11.10 -8.69 17.71
CA VAL A 118 -10.36 -7.44 17.51
C VAL A 118 -9.24 -7.37 18.54
N VAL A 119 -8.02 -7.62 18.11
CA VAL A 119 -6.80 -7.45 18.91
C VAL A 119 -6.36 -6.00 18.83
N ASN A 120 -5.85 -5.46 19.94
CA ASN A 120 -5.41 -4.07 20.10
C ASN A 120 -6.42 -3.11 19.45
N PRO A 121 -7.68 -3.10 19.95
CA PRO A 121 -8.79 -2.47 19.26
C PRO A 121 -8.60 -0.94 19.18
N HIS A 122 -8.53 -0.42 17.97
CA HIS A 122 -8.56 1.01 17.66
C HIS A 122 -9.83 1.34 16.87
N ASN A 123 -10.39 2.54 17.10
CA ASN A 123 -11.50 3.09 16.30
C ASN A 123 -12.78 2.24 16.23
N LEU A 124 -13.05 1.39 17.22
CA LEU A 124 -14.32 0.65 17.26
C LEU A 124 -15.51 1.59 17.54
N PRO A 125 -16.68 1.37 16.91
CA PRO A 125 -17.88 2.13 17.23
C PRO A 125 -18.42 1.74 18.61
N ALA A 126 -19.47 2.43 19.06
CA ALA A 126 -20.18 2.03 20.27
C ALA A 126 -20.76 0.60 20.13
N LEU A 127 -20.36 -0.29 21.04
CA LEU A 127 -20.74 -1.70 21.02
C LEU A 127 -21.92 -1.95 21.97
N ASN A 128 -23.12 -2.08 21.41
CA ASN A 128 -24.35 -2.28 22.15
C ASN A 128 -24.98 -3.63 21.78
N PRO A 129 -24.82 -4.68 22.61
CA PRO A 129 -25.50 -5.94 22.41
C PRO A 129 -27.01 -5.75 22.23
N GLY A 130 -27.59 -6.42 21.23
CA GLY A 130 -29.00 -6.33 20.86
C GLY A 130 -29.32 -5.27 19.80
N THR A 131 -28.40 -4.34 19.48
CA THR A 131 -28.65 -3.29 18.48
C THR A 131 -27.51 -3.08 17.48
N THR A 132 -26.25 -3.14 17.91
CA THR A 132 -25.10 -2.96 17.00
C THR A 132 -25.04 -4.14 16.02
N THR A 133 -25.00 -3.85 14.72
CA THR A 133 -24.86 -4.87 13.67
C THR A 133 -23.40 -5.05 13.25
N PHE A 134 -23.06 -6.21 12.68
CA PHE A 134 -21.73 -6.45 12.11
C PHE A 134 -21.36 -5.39 11.06
N GLY A 135 -22.30 -5.00 10.17
CA GLY A 135 -22.06 -3.96 9.18
C GLY A 135 -21.80 -2.57 9.79
N ALA A 136 -22.22 -2.31 11.03
CA ALA A 136 -21.89 -1.08 11.73
C ALA A 136 -20.49 -1.16 12.35
N VAL A 137 -20.11 -2.33 12.87
CA VAL A 137 -18.74 -2.60 13.34
C VAL A 137 -17.75 -2.56 12.18
N ASN A 138 -18.11 -3.09 11.03
CA ASN A 138 -17.29 -3.17 9.83
C ASN A 138 -17.56 -2.03 8.83
N ALA A 139 -18.07 -0.89 9.30
CA ALA A 139 -18.25 0.28 8.45
C ALA A 139 -16.88 0.83 8.02
N VAL A 140 -16.84 1.53 6.88
CA VAL A 140 -15.64 2.23 6.40
C VAL A 140 -15.16 3.22 7.46
N VAL A 141 -13.86 3.16 7.78
CA VAL A 141 -13.21 4.11 8.68
C VAL A 141 -12.18 4.92 7.92
N THR A 142 -12.21 6.25 8.08
CA THR A 142 -11.15 7.13 7.58
C THR A 142 -10.11 7.37 8.67
N ASN A 143 -8.88 6.92 8.46
CA ASN A 143 -7.76 7.13 9.39
C ASN A 143 -6.40 6.93 8.71
N THR A 144 -5.30 7.00 9.47
CA THR A 144 -3.96 6.64 9.00
C THR A 144 -3.50 5.30 9.60
N ALA A 145 -2.49 4.67 9.00
CA ALA A 145 -1.90 3.45 9.53
C ALA A 145 -1.35 3.66 10.96
N GLU A 146 -0.72 4.81 11.20
CA GLU A 146 -0.13 5.17 12.50
C GLU A 146 -1.14 5.17 13.64
N SER A 147 -2.40 5.50 13.36
CA SER A 147 -3.48 5.47 14.35
C SER A 147 -3.88 4.06 14.82
N LEU A 148 -3.41 3.02 14.12
CA LEU A 148 -3.81 1.61 14.33
C LEU A 148 -2.69 0.78 14.96
N MET A 149 -1.61 1.40 15.42
CA MET A 149 -0.39 0.72 15.89
C MET A 149 0.08 1.18 17.28
N GLY A 150 -0.66 2.08 17.92
CA GLY A 150 -0.20 2.75 19.14
C GLY A 150 0.96 3.71 18.90
N THR A 151 1.24 4.59 19.86
CA THR A 151 2.33 5.58 19.73
C THR A 151 3.72 4.94 19.68
N GLY A 152 3.88 3.73 20.24
CA GLY A 152 5.13 2.98 20.25
C GLY A 152 5.35 2.10 19.03
N ASN A 153 4.37 1.98 18.11
CA ASN A 153 4.30 0.91 17.11
C ASN A 153 4.40 -0.47 17.78
N ASP A 154 3.61 -0.68 18.83
CA ASP A 154 3.57 -1.88 19.67
C ASP A 154 2.13 -2.38 19.92
N GLU A 155 1.11 -1.66 19.45
CA GLU A 155 -0.31 -1.99 19.64
C GLU A 155 -1.05 -2.11 18.30
N PHE A 156 -0.53 -2.96 17.40
CA PHE A 156 -1.11 -3.18 16.07
C PHE A 156 -2.51 -3.79 16.16
N MET A 157 -3.50 -3.09 15.62
CA MET A 157 -4.86 -3.61 15.48
C MET A 157 -4.85 -4.83 14.56
N MET A 158 -5.48 -5.92 15.00
CA MET A 158 -5.64 -7.13 14.20
C MET A 158 -7.09 -7.61 14.24
N THR A 159 -7.57 -8.15 13.13
CA THR A 159 -8.92 -8.70 13.02
C THR A 159 -8.89 -10.07 12.33
N ASN A 160 -10.03 -10.78 12.30
CA ASN A 160 -10.12 -12.13 11.73
C ASN A 160 -9.44 -12.23 10.36
N ALA A 161 -8.45 -13.12 10.24
CA ALA A 161 -7.65 -13.30 9.03
C ALA A 161 -8.49 -13.71 7.82
N LYS A 162 -9.60 -14.42 8.05
CA LYS A 162 -10.61 -14.81 7.05
C LYS A 162 -11.09 -13.63 6.19
N GLY A 163 -11.11 -12.41 6.74
CA GLY A 163 -11.77 -11.27 6.10
C GLY A 163 -13.29 -11.28 6.26
N ASP A 164 -13.80 -12.03 7.24
CA ASP A 164 -15.21 -12.04 7.66
C ASP A 164 -15.33 -12.61 9.10
N LEU A 165 -16.57 -12.70 9.61
CA LEU A 165 -16.93 -13.38 10.86
C LEU A 165 -16.55 -14.88 10.82
N GLU A 166 -16.10 -15.40 11.97
CA GLU A 166 -15.72 -16.81 12.16
C GLU A 166 -16.76 -17.54 13.04
N PRO A 167 -16.86 -18.88 13.02
CA PRO A 167 -16.00 -19.82 12.33
C PRO A 167 -16.32 -20.00 10.85
N SER A 168 -15.45 -20.75 10.17
CA SER A 168 -15.59 -21.13 8.78
C SER A 168 -15.22 -22.60 8.58
N MET A 169 -15.75 -23.18 7.50
CA MET A 169 -15.38 -24.51 7.06
C MET A 169 -13.92 -24.51 6.60
N ALA A 170 -13.13 -25.43 7.18
CA ALA A 170 -11.72 -25.56 6.88
C ALA A 170 -11.48 -25.77 5.37
N GLY A 171 -10.55 -25.00 4.80
CA GLY A 171 -10.16 -25.10 3.39
C GLY A 171 -11.16 -24.54 2.38
N THR A 172 -12.29 -23.96 2.82
CA THR A 172 -13.24 -23.31 1.89
C THR A 172 -13.65 -21.90 2.31
N GLY A 173 -13.40 -21.51 3.57
CA GLY A 173 -13.73 -20.16 4.07
C GLY A 173 -15.23 -19.90 4.17
N ALA A 174 -16.08 -20.86 3.83
CA ALA A 174 -17.52 -20.72 3.91
C ALA A 174 -17.95 -20.64 5.38
N SER A 175 -18.87 -19.73 5.69
CA SER A 175 -19.31 -19.50 7.07
C SER A 175 -19.90 -20.75 7.71
N GLN A 176 -19.53 -20.99 8.96
CA GLN A 176 -20.03 -22.09 9.77
C GLN A 176 -20.61 -21.53 11.07
N GLU A 177 -21.70 -22.12 11.54
CA GLU A 177 -22.31 -21.77 12.82
C GLU A 177 -21.37 -22.11 13.99
N LEU A 178 -21.27 -21.20 14.95
CA LEU A 178 -20.49 -21.38 16.15
C LEU A 178 -21.01 -22.57 16.97
N VAL A 179 -20.12 -23.48 17.35
CA VAL A 179 -20.45 -24.58 18.25
C VAL A 179 -20.33 -24.09 19.68
N LEU A 180 -21.43 -24.16 20.42
CA LEU A 180 -21.51 -23.80 21.84
C LEU A 180 -21.74 -25.05 22.68
N HIS A 181 -21.16 -25.07 23.88
CA HIS A 181 -21.12 -26.24 24.73
C HIS A 181 -21.95 -26.07 26.02
N PRO A 182 -22.58 -27.15 26.52
CA PRO A 182 -23.38 -27.10 27.75
C PRO A 182 -22.52 -26.97 29.01
N THR A 183 -21.24 -27.39 28.98
CA THR A 183 -20.35 -27.39 30.15
C THR A 183 -19.00 -26.74 29.86
N LYS A 184 -18.34 -26.24 30.91
CA LYS A 184 -16.99 -25.65 30.83
C LYS A 184 -15.97 -26.67 30.28
N ALA A 185 -15.97 -27.90 30.81
CA ALA A 185 -15.01 -28.93 30.41
C ALA A 185 -15.17 -29.36 28.94
N ASP A 186 -16.40 -29.42 28.44
CA ASP A 186 -16.67 -29.74 27.03
C ASP A 186 -16.17 -28.62 26.09
N ALA A 187 -16.38 -27.35 26.47
CA ALA A 187 -15.83 -26.21 25.74
C ALA A 187 -14.30 -26.21 25.70
N GLU A 188 -13.64 -26.49 26.84
CA GLU A 188 -12.17 -26.55 26.92
C GLU A 188 -11.58 -27.69 26.11
N SER A 189 -12.32 -28.80 25.96
CA SER A 189 -11.92 -29.95 25.14
C SER A 189 -12.12 -29.72 23.64
N ASN A 190 -12.96 -28.75 23.25
CA ASN A 190 -13.34 -28.45 21.86
C ASN A 190 -13.04 -26.99 21.49
N LYS A 191 -11.84 -26.51 21.79
CA LYS A 191 -11.43 -25.13 21.55
C LYS A 191 -11.52 -24.74 20.06
N LEU A 192 -12.20 -23.63 19.77
CA LEU A 192 -12.14 -22.99 18.45
C LEU A 192 -10.89 -22.11 18.35
N THR A 193 -10.09 -22.34 17.30
CA THR A 193 -8.89 -21.56 17.02
C THR A 193 -9.19 -20.52 15.95
N LEU A 194 -8.83 -19.28 16.22
CA LEU A 194 -9.09 -18.11 15.36
C LEU A 194 -7.75 -17.49 14.96
N PHE A 195 -7.59 -17.18 13.69
CA PHE A 195 -6.42 -16.48 13.17
C PHE A 195 -6.74 -15.00 12.97
N VAL A 196 -5.77 -14.14 13.25
CA VAL A 196 -5.90 -12.69 13.03
C VAL A 196 -4.81 -12.17 12.11
N ASP A 197 -5.16 -11.17 11.31
CA ASP A 197 -4.26 -10.41 10.44
C ASP A 197 -4.17 -8.96 10.96
N ARG A 198 -2.98 -8.37 10.95
CA ARG A 198 -2.83 -6.92 11.12
C ARG A 198 -3.63 -6.20 10.05
N VAL A 199 -4.22 -5.06 10.39
CA VAL A 199 -5.02 -4.26 9.44
C VAL A 199 -4.17 -3.35 8.55
N VAL A 200 -2.86 -3.27 8.79
CA VAL A 200 -1.88 -2.47 8.05
C VAL A 200 -0.93 -3.36 7.24
N ALA A 201 -0.24 -2.79 6.26
CA ALA A 201 0.88 -3.37 5.53
C ALA A 201 2.20 -2.69 5.93
N LYS A 202 3.33 -3.36 5.66
CA LYS A 202 4.68 -2.87 5.96
C LYS A 202 5.51 -2.81 4.67
N VAL A 203 6.27 -1.74 4.47
CA VAL A 203 7.16 -1.59 3.31
C VAL A 203 8.58 -1.28 3.75
N ARG A 204 9.56 -1.85 3.05
CA ARG A 204 10.99 -1.62 3.21
C ARG A 204 11.63 -1.42 1.85
N VAL A 205 12.65 -0.57 1.80
CA VAL A 205 13.32 -0.24 0.53
C VAL A 205 14.82 -0.43 0.66
N GLN A 206 15.36 -1.19 -0.28
CA GLN A 206 16.78 -1.30 -0.55
C GLN A 206 17.10 -0.57 -1.85
N ALA A 207 18.17 0.21 -1.87
CA ALA A 207 18.68 0.81 -3.10
C ALA A 207 20.19 0.69 -3.20
N LYS A 208 20.66 -0.04 -4.22
CA LYS A 208 22.07 -0.11 -4.60
C LYS A 208 22.43 1.09 -5.49
N LYS A 209 23.57 1.73 -5.22
CA LYS A 209 24.10 2.85 -6.02
C LYS A 209 24.80 2.37 -7.30
N THR A 210 24.18 1.43 -8.02
CA THR A 210 24.77 0.81 -9.21
C THR A 210 24.19 1.41 -10.47
N SER A 211 25.04 1.90 -11.38
CA SER A 211 24.68 2.37 -12.72
C SER A 211 25.90 2.27 -13.64
N ASP A 212 25.67 2.02 -14.93
CA ASP A 212 26.74 2.04 -15.95
C ASP A 212 26.90 3.44 -16.57
N VAL A 213 25.86 4.28 -16.46
CA VAL A 213 25.73 5.52 -17.24
C VAL A 213 25.80 6.78 -16.36
N ALA A 214 25.73 6.63 -15.04
CA ALA A 214 25.74 7.74 -14.10
C ALA A 214 26.39 7.39 -12.77
N THR A 215 26.79 8.42 -12.04
CA THR A 215 27.10 8.35 -10.62
C THR A 215 25.82 8.58 -9.83
N ILE A 216 25.49 7.67 -8.90
CA ILE A 216 24.27 7.69 -8.10
C ILE A 216 24.60 8.14 -6.67
N GLY A 217 23.85 9.11 -6.15
CA GLY A 217 23.98 9.58 -4.77
C GLY A 217 23.33 8.67 -3.72
N ASP A 218 23.20 9.20 -2.50
CA ASP A 218 22.34 8.59 -1.48
C ASP A 218 20.90 8.52 -1.98
N SER A 219 20.21 7.44 -1.63
CA SER A 219 18.83 7.20 -2.02
C SER A 219 17.93 7.35 -0.80
N TYR A 220 16.84 8.09 -0.97
CA TYR A 220 15.85 8.35 0.06
C TYR A 220 14.47 7.99 -0.46
N TRP A 221 13.56 7.59 0.42
CA TRP A 221 12.24 7.14 0.01
C TRP A 221 11.15 7.50 1.00
N THR A 222 9.92 7.49 0.52
CA THR A 222 8.68 7.51 1.30
C THR A 222 7.60 6.77 0.51
N LEU A 223 6.54 6.33 1.17
CA LEU A 223 5.34 5.90 0.46
C LEU A 223 4.55 7.10 -0.05
N ASN A 224 3.95 6.94 -1.21
CA ASN A 224 3.08 7.92 -1.86
C ASN A 224 1.79 7.22 -2.33
N VAL A 225 0.71 8.00 -2.49
CA VAL A 225 -0.64 7.47 -2.81
C VAL A 225 -1.05 6.44 -1.76
N LYS A 226 -1.04 6.85 -0.48
CA LYS A 226 -1.47 5.99 0.65
C LYS A 226 -2.96 6.13 0.87
N ASN A 227 -3.64 5.00 1.06
CA ASN A 227 -5.07 4.99 1.37
C ASN A 227 -5.35 5.68 2.73
N LYS A 228 -6.47 6.39 2.81
CA LYS A 228 -7.01 7.00 4.04
C LYS A 228 -8.15 6.20 4.64
N LYS A 229 -8.62 5.17 3.96
CA LYS A 229 -9.79 4.40 4.36
C LYS A 229 -9.46 2.93 4.48
N TYR A 230 -10.12 2.27 5.40
CA TYR A 230 -10.04 0.82 5.53
C TYR A 230 -11.36 0.27 6.06
N TYR A 231 -11.60 -1.01 5.79
CA TYR A 231 -12.57 -1.80 6.55
C TYR A 231 -11.85 -2.44 7.73
N PRO A 232 -12.42 -2.43 8.96
CA PRO A 232 -11.86 -3.23 10.06
C PRO A 232 -11.61 -4.69 9.66
N VAL A 233 -12.50 -5.25 8.85
CA VAL A 233 -12.43 -6.60 8.28
C VAL A 233 -12.70 -6.51 6.77
N SER A 234 -11.65 -6.45 5.94
CA SER A 234 -11.80 -6.43 4.48
C SER A 234 -11.98 -7.83 3.91
N LYS A 235 -12.87 -7.91 2.91
CA LYS A 235 -13.23 -9.15 2.23
C LYS A 235 -12.04 -9.67 1.42
N ARG A 236 -11.76 -10.98 1.53
CA ARG A 236 -10.79 -11.67 0.66
C ARG A 236 -11.34 -11.88 -0.73
N ILE A 237 -10.47 -11.72 -1.72
CA ILE A 237 -10.72 -12.03 -3.12
C ILE A 237 -9.49 -12.67 -3.78
N LYS A 238 -9.74 -13.50 -4.78
CA LYS A 238 -8.71 -14.14 -5.60
C LYS A 238 -8.17 -13.16 -6.62
N THR A 239 -6.86 -13.21 -6.85
CA THR A 239 -6.19 -12.51 -7.95
C THR A 239 -6.33 -13.31 -9.25
N LEU A 240 -5.81 -12.78 -10.37
CA LEU A 240 -5.71 -13.53 -11.61
C LEU A 240 -4.87 -14.81 -11.44
N LEU A 241 -3.71 -14.70 -10.78
CA LEU A 241 -2.83 -15.84 -10.55
C LEU A 241 -3.42 -16.84 -9.54
N ASP A 242 -4.29 -16.37 -8.65
CA ASP A 242 -4.80 -17.13 -7.50
C ASP A 242 -3.64 -17.82 -6.78
N THR A 243 -2.51 -17.09 -6.66
CA THR A 243 -1.24 -17.64 -6.19
C THR A 243 -1.50 -18.35 -4.88
N PRO A 244 -1.22 -19.66 -4.75
CA PRO A 244 -1.45 -20.38 -3.51
C PRO A 244 -0.58 -19.78 -2.40
N THR A 245 -1.16 -18.87 -1.62
CA THR A 245 -0.45 -18.30 -0.48
C THR A 245 -0.65 -19.21 0.72
N PRO A 246 0.39 -19.44 1.53
CA PRO A 246 0.23 -20.12 2.82
C PRO A 246 -0.81 -19.49 3.75
N HIS A 247 -1.23 -18.25 3.46
CA HIS A 247 -2.18 -17.44 4.23
C HIS A 247 -3.61 -17.59 3.76
N ASP A 248 -3.86 -18.21 2.61
CA ASP A 248 -5.19 -18.52 2.16
C ASP A 248 -5.64 -19.92 2.62
N ILE A 249 -5.56 -20.14 3.93
CA ILE A 249 -6.14 -21.33 4.59
C ILE A 249 -7.67 -21.43 4.40
N TYR A 250 -8.25 -20.37 3.85
CA TYR A 250 -9.67 -20.19 3.59
C TYR A 250 -10.05 -20.44 2.12
N ALA A 251 -9.09 -20.59 1.20
CA ALA A 251 -9.34 -20.69 -0.24
C ALA A 251 -10.16 -19.50 -0.83
N LEU A 252 -10.08 -18.32 -0.22
CA LEU A 252 -10.77 -17.08 -0.61
C LEU A 252 -9.88 -16.09 -1.38
N GLY A 253 -8.60 -16.36 -1.49
CA GLY A 253 -7.57 -15.52 -2.12
C GLY A 253 -6.68 -14.74 -1.13
N SER A 254 -5.60 -14.19 -1.66
CA SER A 254 -4.61 -13.36 -0.94
C SER A 254 -4.93 -11.86 -0.98
N TYR A 255 -5.73 -11.42 -1.96
CA TYR A 255 -6.04 -10.01 -2.19
C TYR A 255 -7.31 -9.59 -1.46
N ARG A 256 -7.63 -8.29 -1.47
CA ARG A 256 -8.72 -7.71 -0.68
C ARG A 256 -9.55 -6.71 -1.48
N GLU A 257 -10.78 -6.50 -1.02
CA GLU A 257 -11.59 -5.34 -1.41
C GLU A 257 -11.55 -4.30 -0.28
N ASP A 258 -10.87 -3.19 -0.52
CA ASP A 258 -10.82 -2.03 0.36
C ASP A 258 -11.91 -0.99 0.03
N PRO A 259 -12.05 0.11 0.78
CA PRO A 259 -13.16 1.05 0.57
C PRO A 259 -13.16 1.82 -0.75
N ASN A 260 -11.99 2.01 -1.38
CA ASN A 260 -11.83 2.72 -2.65
C ASN A 260 -11.43 1.80 -3.81
N TYR A 261 -11.70 0.50 -3.65
CA TYR A 261 -11.40 -0.55 -4.62
C TYR A 261 -11.77 -0.25 -6.07
N ASP A 262 -12.91 0.43 -6.29
CA ASP A 262 -13.39 0.76 -7.63
C ASP A 262 -12.98 2.14 -8.15
N ASN A 263 -12.35 2.98 -7.32
CA ASN A 263 -11.88 4.32 -7.63
C ASN A 263 -12.89 5.26 -8.34
N THR A 264 -14.18 4.90 -8.41
CA THR A 264 -15.18 5.61 -9.22
C THR A 264 -15.49 7.01 -8.68
N ALA A 265 -15.37 7.19 -7.36
CA ALA A 265 -15.51 8.47 -6.68
C ALA A 265 -14.21 9.30 -6.66
N CYS A 266 -13.08 8.73 -7.10
CA CYS A 266 -11.73 9.25 -6.92
C CYS A 266 -11.12 9.78 -8.24
N ALA A 267 -11.75 10.79 -8.84
CA ALA A 267 -11.17 11.42 -10.02
C ALA A 267 -9.97 12.30 -9.63
N TRP A 268 -8.77 11.94 -10.11
CA TRP A 268 -7.68 12.91 -10.15
C TRP A 268 -8.00 13.97 -11.21
N LEU A 269 -8.18 15.22 -10.77
CA LEU A 269 -8.33 16.35 -11.67
C LEU A 269 -7.00 17.11 -11.74
N PRO A 270 -6.44 17.32 -12.95
CA PRO A 270 -5.18 18.04 -13.11
C PRO A 270 -5.29 19.41 -12.43
N ASN A 271 -4.22 19.80 -11.75
CA ASN A 271 -4.17 20.97 -10.88
C ASN A 271 -4.23 22.29 -11.68
N THR A 272 -5.39 22.63 -12.25
CA THR A 272 -5.63 23.92 -12.91
C THR A 272 -6.36 24.92 -12.00
N ALA A 273 -6.66 24.56 -10.75
CA ALA A 273 -7.15 25.46 -9.70
C ALA A 273 -6.99 24.81 -8.31
N ALA A 274 -6.70 25.62 -7.28
CA ALA A 274 -6.48 25.22 -5.88
C ALA A 274 -7.64 24.44 -5.19
N ALA A 275 -8.71 24.11 -5.91
CA ALA A 275 -9.86 23.33 -5.44
C ALA A 275 -10.07 22.00 -6.20
N ALA A 276 -9.19 21.64 -7.13
CA ALA A 276 -9.47 20.56 -8.09
C ALA A 276 -9.36 19.14 -7.52
N GLN A 277 -8.66 18.89 -6.41
CA GLN A 277 -8.49 17.53 -5.88
C GLN A 277 -9.43 17.16 -4.71
N THR A 278 -10.57 17.85 -4.54
CA THR A 278 -11.41 17.68 -3.34
C THR A 278 -11.80 16.22 -3.07
N ASN A 279 -12.14 15.44 -4.10
CA ASN A 279 -12.49 14.03 -3.91
C ASN A 279 -11.25 13.14 -3.67
N TYR A 280 -10.20 13.32 -4.46
CA TYR A 280 -8.97 12.55 -4.32
C TYR A 280 -8.32 12.75 -2.93
N ASN A 281 -8.39 13.97 -2.38
CA ASN A 281 -7.89 14.30 -1.05
C ASN A 281 -8.63 13.58 0.10
N LEU A 282 -9.85 13.10 -0.14
CA LEU A 282 -10.62 12.32 0.83
C LEU A 282 -10.21 10.84 0.83
N GLU A 283 -9.60 10.36 -0.25
CA GLU A 283 -9.22 8.96 -0.44
C GLU A 283 -7.74 8.71 -0.17
N TYR A 284 -6.87 9.63 -0.60
CA TYR A 284 -5.42 9.40 -0.62
C TYR A 284 -4.60 10.51 0.05
N ASP A 285 -3.51 10.10 0.70
CA ASP A 285 -2.36 10.96 1.00
C ASP A 285 -1.32 10.83 -0.10
N TYR A 286 -0.88 11.97 -0.65
CA TYR A 286 0.04 12.00 -1.78
C TYR A 286 0.92 13.25 -1.79
N TYR A 287 1.98 13.18 -2.57
CA TYR A 287 2.94 14.24 -2.81
C TYR A 287 2.94 14.66 -4.29
N THR A 288 3.25 15.92 -4.52
CA THR A 288 3.45 16.54 -5.84
C THR A 288 4.63 17.48 -5.76
N GLU A 289 5.13 17.98 -6.89
CA GLU A 289 6.16 19.00 -6.89
C GLU A 289 5.70 20.28 -6.14
N ALA A 290 4.42 20.62 -6.23
CA ALA A 290 3.84 21.79 -5.55
C ALA A 290 3.69 21.60 -4.03
N ASN A 291 3.61 20.34 -3.57
CA ASN A 291 3.51 19.97 -2.17
C ASN A 291 4.41 18.74 -1.89
N PRO A 292 5.74 18.95 -1.85
CA PRO A 292 6.70 17.86 -1.71
C PRO A 292 6.73 17.32 -0.27
N PRO A 293 7.24 16.10 -0.04
CA PRO A 293 7.42 15.59 1.31
C PRO A 293 8.37 16.49 2.11
N ALA A 294 8.00 16.80 3.35
CA ALA A 294 8.86 17.52 4.27
C ALA A 294 10.17 16.74 4.52
N ALA A 295 11.26 17.45 4.85
CA ALA A 295 12.59 16.84 5.00
C ALA A 295 12.63 15.63 5.95
N GLY A 296 11.86 15.66 7.06
CA GLY A 296 11.80 14.57 8.03
C GLY A 296 10.96 13.34 7.62
N VAL A 297 10.26 13.40 6.48
CA VAL A 297 9.46 12.28 5.96
C VAL A 297 10.35 11.28 5.20
N TRP A 298 11.35 11.79 4.51
CA TRP A 298 12.30 11.02 3.71
C TRP A 298 13.11 10.07 4.59
N LYS A 299 13.12 8.80 4.22
CA LYS A 299 13.88 7.73 4.89
C LYS A 299 15.05 7.35 4.00
N GLU A 300 16.25 7.24 4.54
CA GLU A 300 17.38 6.72 3.79
C GLU A 300 17.11 5.24 3.42
N ALA A 301 17.26 4.91 2.14
CA ALA A 301 17.16 3.54 1.65
C ALA A 301 18.44 2.78 2.03
N GLN A 302 18.29 1.57 2.57
CA GLN A 302 19.45 0.74 2.90
C GLN A 302 20.10 0.19 1.64
N THR A 303 21.39 -0.13 1.68
CA THR A 303 22.08 -0.78 0.55
C THR A 303 21.92 -2.30 0.54
N THR A 304 21.54 -2.89 1.69
CA THR A 304 21.24 -4.32 1.91
C THR A 304 20.08 -4.47 2.88
N ILE A 305 19.16 -5.40 2.61
CA ILE A 305 18.10 -5.78 3.56
C ILE A 305 18.47 -7.04 4.37
N ASP A 306 19.42 -7.88 3.97
CA ASP A 306 19.67 -9.22 4.56
C ASP A 306 20.03 -9.27 6.07
N GLY A 307 19.12 -9.89 6.83
CA GLY A 307 19.34 -11.18 7.52
C GLY A 307 20.18 -11.28 8.80
N SER A 308 20.82 -10.23 9.31
CA SER A 308 21.28 -10.11 10.71
C SER A 308 22.16 -8.87 10.75
N ASP A 309 21.63 -7.73 11.20
CA ASP A 309 22.53 -6.67 11.63
C ASP A 309 22.51 -6.61 13.16
N PRO A 310 23.55 -7.14 13.84
CA PRO A 310 23.72 -7.00 15.27
C PRO A 310 23.98 -5.54 15.71
N ASP A 311 24.17 -4.59 14.78
CA ASP A 311 24.76 -3.27 15.07
C ASP A 311 23.83 -2.07 14.79
N GLY A 312 22.51 -2.24 14.82
CA GLY A 312 21.59 -1.10 14.90
C GLY A 312 21.24 -0.40 13.58
N ASN A 313 21.54 -0.97 12.41
CA ASN A 313 21.03 -0.50 11.11
C ASN A 313 19.80 -1.29 10.63
N ALA A 314 18.78 -1.45 11.48
CA ALA A 314 17.51 -2.01 11.04
C ALA A 314 16.99 -1.19 9.84
N PRO A 315 16.51 -1.84 8.75
CA PRO A 315 15.99 -1.12 7.60
C PRO A 315 14.87 -0.20 8.06
N LYS A 316 14.89 1.05 7.58
CA LYS A 316 13.77 1.97 7.81
C LYS A 316 12.52 1.35 7.21
N VAL A 317 11.41 1.48 7.93
CA VAL A 317 10.12 0.90 7.54
C VAL A 317 9.09 2.01 7.46
N GLU A 318 8.08 1.80 6.62
CA GLU A 318 6.86 2.59 6.65
C GLU A 318 5.66 1.65 6.63
N TYR A 319 4.62 2.02 7.39
CA TYR A 319 3.36 1.31 7.41
C TYR A 319 2.32 2.09 6.62
N CYS A 320 1.41 1.36 5.98
CA CYS A 320 0.29 1.95 5.28
C CYS A 320 -0.98 1.12 5.51
N LEU A 321 -2.13 1.74 5.34
CA LEU A 321 -3.38 0.98 5.19
C LEU A 321 -3.28 0.16 3.91
N GLU A 322 -4.05 -0.92 3.83
CA GLU A 322 -4.20 -1.63 2.56
C GLU A 322 -4.74 -0.69 1.48
N ASN A 323 -4.26 -0.87 0.27
CA ASN A 323 -4.69 -0.15 -0.91
C ASN A 323 -4.71 -1.13 -2.08
N THR A 324 -5.91 -1.46 -2.51
CA THR A 324 -6.18 -2.49 -3.52
C THR A 324 -7.12 -1.96 -4.58
N GLN A 325 -7.12 -2.56 -5.76
CA GLN A 325 -7.91 -2.02 -6.86
C GLN A 325 -8.38 -3.09 -7.85
N ARG A 326 -9.32 -2.71 -8.70
CA ARG A 326 -9.69 -3.50 -9.89
C ARG A 326 -8.57 -3.41 -10.93
N LYS A 327 -8.59 -4.34 -11.89
CA LYS A 327 -7.64 -4.36 -13.01
C LYS A 327 -7.63 -3.03 -13.76
N GLU A 328 -8.81 -2.49 -14.07
CA GLU A 328 -8.98 -1.23 -14.79
C GLU A 328 -8.39 -0.01 -14.07
N ASP A 329 -8.14 -0.13 -12.77
CA ASP A 329 -7.66 0.94 -11.91
C ASP A 329 -6.19 0.73 -11.49
N ASN A 330 -5.48 -0.25 -12.07
CA ASN A 330 -4.01 -0.37 -11.97
C ASN A 330 -3.34 0.78 -12.74
N MET A 331 -3.34 1.96 -12.10
CA MET A 331 -2.90 3.23 -12.63
C MET A 331 -2.08 3.97 -11.58
N HIS A 332 -1.13 4.79 -12.04
CA HIS A 332 -0.23 5.58 -11.20
C HIS A 332 -0.95 6.47 -10.16
N ALA A 333 -2.22 6.82 -10.41
CA ALA A 333 -3.04 7.58 -9.49
C ALA A 333 -3.64 6.77 -8.33
N TYR A 334 -3.73 5.45 -8.41
CA TYR A 334 -4.49 4.67 -7.41
C TYR A 334 -3.62 3.66 -6.68
N THR A 335 -2.44 3.35 -7.22
CA THR A 335 -1.52 2.37 -6.63
C THR A 335 -0.54 3.03 -5.66
N THR A 336 -0.51 2.51 -4.42
CA THR A 336 0.52 2.89 -3.45
C THR A 336 1.89 2.50 -3.98
N HIS A 337 2.81 3.47 -3.98
CA HIS A 337 4.13 3.30 -4.55
C HIS A 337 5.21 3.88 -3.66
N VAL A 338 6.42 3.38 -3.86
CA VAL A 338 7.62 4.01 -3.31
C VAL A 338 7.96 5.22 -4.18
N LEU A 339 7.94 6.41 -3.58
CA LEU A 339 8.56 7.60 -4.14
C LEU A 339 10.03 7.60 -3.71
N LEU A 340 10.92 7.28 -4.63
CA LEU A 340 12.36 7.23 -4.42
C LEU A 340 13.01 8.51 -4.96
N LYS A 341 13.89 9.11 -4.18
CA LYS A 341 14.68 10.28 -4.52
C LYS A 341 16.16 9.98 -4.42
N THR A 342 16.94 10.38 -5.42
CA THR A 342 18.41 10.30 -5.39
C THR A 342 19.02 11.36 -6.30
N THR A 343 20.35 11.41 -6.39
CA THR A 343 21.02 12.14 -7.48
C THR A 343 21.45 11.18 -8.58
N PHE A 344 21.22 11.59 -9.82
CA PHE A 344 21.65 10.87 -11.02
C PHE A 344 22.51 11.80 -11.84
N LEU A 345 23.84 11.61 -11.76
CA LEU A 345 24.80 12.46 -12.45
C LEU A 345 25.40 11.71 -13.65
N PRO A 346 25.05 12.04 -14.90
CA PRO A 346 25.59 11.32 -16.07
C PRO A 346 27.12 11.27 -16.08
N ASN A 347 27.67 10.11 -16.45
CA ASN A 347 29.11 9.91 -16.56
C ASN A 347 29.70 10.62 -17.79
N SER A 348 28.87 10.91 -18.80
CA SER A 348 29.29 11.56 -20.03
C SER A 348 28.14 12.27 -20.75
N TYR A 349 28.47 13.35 -21.46
CA TYR A 349 27.55 14.22 -22.20
C TYR A 349 27.89 14.24 -23.69
N GLN A 350 26.89 14.29 -24.55
CA GLN A 350 27.05 14.16 -26.00
C GLN A 350 27.55 15.46 -26.65
N LEU A 351 28.47 15.34 -27.60
CA LEU A 351 29.01 16.44 -28.41
C LEU A 351 28.56 16.34 -29.88
N PRO A 352 28.57 17.44 -30.66
CA PRO A 352 28.08 17.44 -32.05
C PRO A 352 28.80 16.46 -32.99
N ASN A 353 30.06 16.16 -32.69
CA ASN A 353 30.87 15.18 -33.42
C ASN A 353 30.56 13.72 -33.05
N LYS A 354 29.51 13.47 -32.26
CA LYS A 354 29.07 12.16 -31.74
C LYS A 354 30.05 11.50 -30.76
N THR A 355 31.03 12.25 -30.27
CA THR A 355 31.85 11.84 -29.12
C THR A 355 31.15 12.28 -27.82
N THR A 356 31.75 11.93 -26.68
CA THR A 356 31.26 12.37 -25.37
C THR A 356 32.34 13.08 -24.57
N THR A 357 31.93 13.90 -23.62
CA THR A 357 32.79 14.55 -22.62
C THR A 357 32.30 14.21 -21.22
N ALA A 358 33.21 14.08 -20.25
CA ALA A 358 32.87 13.91 -18.84
C ALA A 358 32.84 15.25 -18.06
N VAL A 359 33.00 16.38 -18.77
CA VAL A 359 33.01 17.71 -18.14
C VAL A 359 31.61 18.05 -17.66
N GLN A 360 31.46 18.19 -16.35
CA GLN A 360 30.23 18.59 -15.69
C GLN A 360 30.30 20.02 -15.13
N GLU A 361 29.17 20.72 -15.11
CA GLU A 361 29.02 22.05 -14.53
C GLU A 361 29.06 22.00 -12.99
N ALA A 362 29.50 23.09 -12.36
CA ALA A 362 29.78 23.12 -10.91
C ALA A 362 28.52 22.98 -10.02
N ASP A 363 27.34 23.33 -10.55
CA ASP A 363 26.05 23.17 -9.91
C ASP A 363 25.46 21.75 -10.06
N ASN A 364 26.11 20.89 -10.84
CA ASN A 364 25.63 19.57 -11.23
C ASN A 364 24.33 19.57 -12.04
N ASP A 365 23.96 20.70 -12.64
CA ASP A 365 22.78 20.77 -13.49
C ASP A 365 23.05 20.06 -14.84
N TRP A 366 22.00 19.45 -15.41
CA TRP A 366 22.10 18.82 -16.73
C TRP A 366 20.72 18.66 -17.39
N ILE A 367 20.73 18.34 -18.68
CA ILE A 367 19.56 18.33 -19.56
C ILE A 367 19.49 16.98 -20.28
N ALA A 368 18.31 16.34 -20.24
CA ALA A 368 18.01 15.20 -21.09
C ALA A 368 17.09 15.62 -22.23
N ILE A 369 17.46 15.27 -23.47
CA ILE A 369 16.62 15.46 -24.66
C ILE A 369 16.67 14.18 -25.48
N LYS A 370 15.51 13.53 -25.69
CA LYS A 370 15.37 12.32 -26.52
C LYS A 370 16.40 11.20 -26.20
N GLY A 371 16.72 11.00 -24.92
CA GLY A 371 17.67 9.98 -24.47
C GLY A 371 19.15 10.39 -24.53
N GLY A 372 19.48 11.57 -25.05
CA GLY A 372 20.81 12.17 -24.93
C GLY A 372 20.96 12.99 -23.65
N PHE A 373 22.19 13.04 -23.11
CA PHE A 373 22.55 13.84 -21.93
C PHE A 373 23.46 15.00 -22.31
N TYR A 374 23.15 16.19 -21.80
CA TYR A 374 23.85 17.43 -22.11
C TYR A 374 24.03 18.28 -20.86
N THR A 375 25.20 18.89 -20.69
CA THR A 375 25.31 20.14 -19.91
C THR A 375 24.81 21.31 -20.74
N TYR A 376 24.56 22.46 -20.11
CA TYR A 376 24.17 23.66 -20.85
C TYR A 376 25.24 24.01 -21.89
N ALA A 377 26.52 23.93 -21.51
CA ALA A 377 27.64 24.16 -22.41
C ALA A 377 27.62 23.23 -23.64
N THR A 378 27.47 21.92 -23.45
CA THR A 378 27.42 20.96 -24.58
C THR A 378 26.19 21.14 -25.45
N LEU A 379 25.03 21.49 -24.87
CA LEU A 379 23.83 21.80 -25.64
C LEU A 379 24.03 23.04 -26.52
N MET A 380 24.74 24.06 -26.04
CA MET A 380 25.06 25.25 -26.85
C MET A 380 25.95 24.91 -28.05
N GLU A 381 26.87 23.96 -27.92
CA GLU A 381 27.67 23.47 -29.06
C GLU A 381 26.81 22.74 -30.10
N TRP A 382 25.82 21.95 -29.64
CA TRP A 382 24.84 21.31 -30.51
C TRP A 382 23.98 22.32 -31.25
N ILE A 383 23.42 23.30 -30.54
CA ILE A 383 22.59 24.35 -31.14
C ILE A 383 23.37 25.12 -32.21
N GLU A 384 24.61 25.50 -31.91
CA GLU A 384 25.47 26.16 -32.91
C GLU A 384 25.66 25.27 -34.15
N SER A 385 26.00 23.99 -33.96
CA SER A 385 26.22 23.05 -35.06
C SER A 385 24.98 22.84 -35.93
N GLU A 386 23.82 22.63 -35.30
CA GLU A 386 22.54 22.48 -35.98
C GLU A 386 22.18 23.73 -36.78
N LEU A 387 22.35 24.92 -36.20
CA LEU A 387 22.04 26.19 -36.85
C LEU A 387 23.01 26.51 -38.00
N VAL A 388 24.30 26.21 -37.87
CA VAL A 388 25.26 26.31 -39.00
C VAL A 388 24.80 25.44 -40.16
N ASN A 389 24.40 24.20 -39.88
CA ASN A 389 23.94 23.28 -40.92
C ASN A 389 22.63 23.75 -41.56
N LYS A 390 21.70 24.32 -40.77
CA LYS A 390 20.45 24.92 -41.23
C LYS A 390 20.70 26.06 -42.22
N TYR A 391 21.50 27.05 -41.85
CA TYR A 391 21.72 28.24 -42.68
C TYR A 391 22.66 28.02 -43.87
N LYS A 392 23.34 26.87 -43.93
CA LYS A 392 24.06 26.42 -45.15
C LYS A 392 23.15 25.82 -46.21
N GLN A 393 21.91 25.47 -45.86
CA GLN A 393 20.98 24.92 -46.84
C GLN A 393 20.48 26.00 -47.80
N ILE A 394 20.13 25.58 -49.02
CA ILE A 394 19.47 26.44 -50.01
C ILE A 394 18.10 26.92 -49.48
N ASN A 395 17.44 26.11 -48.65
CA ASN A 395 16.19 26.44 -48.00
C ASN A 395 16.24 26.14 -46.48
N PRO A 396 16.75 27.09 -45.66
CA PRO A 396 16.87 26.92 -44.22
C PRO A 396 15.55 26.64 -43.51
N ASP A 397 14.43 27.16 -44.01
CA ASP A 397 13.11 27.02 -43.38
C ASP A 397 12.60 25.57 -43.34
N THR A 398 13.11 24.73 -44.25
CA THR A 398 12.75 23.31 -44.34
C THR A 398 13.73 22.38 -43.62
N TYR A 399 14.82 22.91 -43.07
CA TYR A 399 15.83 22.12 -42.36
C TYR A 399 15.48 22.03 -40.87
N THR A 400 15.29 20.80 -40.39
CA THR A 400 14.99 20.51 -38.98
C THR A 400 16.25 20.61 -38.14
N THR A 401 16.12 21.23 -36.97
CA THR A 401 17.19 21.35 -35.98
C THR A 401 16.71 20.72 -34.69
N GLU A 402 16.80 19.39 -34.59
CA GLU A 402 16.07 18.61 -33.58
C GLU A 402 16.28 19.13 -32.15
N LEU A 403 17.54 19.25 -31.70
CA LEU A 403 17.82 19.69 -30.32
C LEU A 403 17.48 21.16 -30.11
N THR A 404 17.75 22.01 -31.10
CA THR A 404 17.42 23.44 -31.07
C THR A 404 15.92 23.66 -31.01
N ASP A 405 15.14 22.93 -31.81
CA ASP A 405 13.70 23.05 -31.89
C ASP A 405 13.05 22.57 -30.58
N TYR A 406 13.50 21.43 -30.03
CA TYR A 406 13.04 20.94 -28.73
C TYR A 406 13.39 21.90 -27.60
N PHE A 407 14.65 22.36 -27.52
CA PHE A 407 15.05 23.28 -26.46
C PHE A 407 14.36 24.64 -26.60
N ASN A 408 14.14 25.15 -27.81
CA ASN A 408 13.43 26.42 -27.98
C ASN A 408 11.93 26.31 -27.65
N ALA A 409 11.31 25.16 -27.92
CA ALA A 409 9.95 24.87 -27.46
C ALA A 409 9.87 24.85 -25.92
N TYR A 410 10.80 24.16 -25.26
CA TYR A 410 10.96 24.17 -23.81
C TYR A 410 11.13 25.61 -23.27
N LEU A 411 12.00 26.41 -23.91
CA LEU A 411 12.16 27.82 -23.58
C LEU A 411 10.86 28.60 -23.75
N GLY A 412 10.03 28.28 -24.75
CA GLY A 412 8.69 28.84 -24.90
C GLY A 412 7.79 28.59 -23.69
N VAL A 413 7.79 27.37 -23.16
CA VAL A 413 7.02 26.99 -21.96
C VAL A 413 7.48 27.78 -20.73
N VAL A 414 8.79 28.05 -20.61
CA VAL A 414 9.35 28.90 -19.55
C VAL A 414 9.39 30.40 -19.91
N ASN A 415 8.65 30.83 -20.93
CA ASN A 415 8.53 32.23 -21.39
C ASN A 415 9.86 32.90 -21.78
N ALA A 416 10.78 32.12 -22.35
CA ALA A 416 12.15 32.52 -22.66
C ALA A 416 12.60 32.16 -24.09
N ALA A 417 11.65 31.81 -24.98
CA ALA A 417 11.93 31.43 -26.37
C ALA A 417 12.84 32.44 -27.10
N VAL A 418 13.72 31.92 -27.95
CA VAL A 418 14.63 32.67 -28.80
C VAL A 418 14.00 32.76 -30.21
N PRO A 419 13.81 33.96 -30.76
CA PRO A 419 13.41 34.12 -32.15
C PRO A 419 14.52 33.61 -33.08
N ILE A 420 14.19 32.63 -33.93
CA ILE A 420 15.09 32.08 -34.94
C ILE A 420 14.69 32.71 -36.30
N PRO A 421 15.59 33.46 -36.97
CA PRO A 421 15.30 34.05 -38.28
C PRO A 421 14.86 33.03 -39.32
N ASP A 422 13.85 33.38 -40.10
CA ASP A 422 13.51 32.66 -41.32
C ASP A 422 14.52 32.97 -42.44
N LYS A 423 14.40 32.28 -43.57
CA LYS A 423 15.26 32.46 -44.73
C LYS A 423 15.34 33.93 -45.17
N ALA A 424 14.21 34.63 -45.24
CA ALA A 424 14.18 36.00 -45.73
C ALA A 424 14.93 36.96 -44.79
N ALA A 425 14.72 36.81 -43.48
CA ALA A 425 15.43 37.59 -42.46
C ALA A 425 16.93 37.29 -42.44
N PHE A 426 17.32 36.02 -42.59
CA PHE A 426 18.73 35.63 -42.68
C PHE A 426 19.42 36.20 -43.93
N GLU A 427 18.80 36.05 -45.11
CA GLU A 427 19.34 36.61 -46.36
C GLU A 427 19.44 38.14 -46.32
N ALA A 428 18.47 38.81 -45.70
CA ALA A 428 18.50 40.26 -45.51
C ALA A 428 19.65 40.73 -44.60
N ALA A 429 20.06 39.91 -43.63
CA ALA A 429 21.15 40.24 -42.72
C ALA A 429 22.54 40.24 -43.39
N GLN A 430 22.70 39.55 -44.54
CA GLN A 430 23.96 39.50 -45.31
C GLN A 430 25.17 39.05 -44.47
N ILE A 431 24.96 38.12 -43.54
CA ILE A 431 26.00 37.50 -42.70
C ILE A 431 26.22 36.04 -43.09
N THR A 432 27.34 35.46 -42.64
CA THR A 432 27.61 34.03 -42.85
C THR A 432 26.72 33.16 -41.96
N ALA A 433 26.54 31.89 -42.34
CA ALA A 433 25.83 30.91 -41.53
C ALA A 433 26.47 30.75 -40.14
N GLU A 434 27.80 30.75 -40.07
CA GLU A 434 28.57 30.71 -38.83
C GLU A 434 28.28 31.93 -37.94
N ALA A 435 28.32 33.14 -38.49
CA ALA A 435 28.04 34.35 -37.72
C ALA A 435 26.58 34.40 -37.20
N GLN A 436 25.62 33.90 -37.99
CA GLN A 436 24.23 33.79 -37.59
C GLN A 436 24.04 32.76 -36.45
N ALA A 437 24.68 31.60 -36.56
CA ALA A 437 24.64 30.56 -35.55
C ALA A 437 25.32 31.01 -34.25
N ASP A 438 26.48 31.67 -34.32
CA ASP A 438 27.18 32.26 -33.17
C ASP A 438 26.32 33.29 -32.43
N ALA A 439 25.66 34.18 -33.16
CA ALA A 439 24.76 35.17 -32.58
C ALA A 439 23.57 34.51 -31.86
N LEU A 440 22.96 33.47 -32.47
CA LEU A 440 21.86 32.72 -31.86
C LEU A 440 22.32 31.92 -30.65
N LYS A 441 23.49 31.26 -30.72
CA LYS A 441 24.11 30.56 -29.59
C LYS A 441 24.24 31.50 -28.39
N LEU A 442 24.67 32.74 -28.60
CA LEU A 442 24.76 33.73 -27.52
C LEU A 442 23.38 34.09 -26.93
N LEU A 443 22.34 34.18 -27.77
CA LEU A 443 20.97 34.41 -27.31
C LEU A 443 20.44 33.23 -26.48
N PHE A 444 20.66 31.99 -26.93
CA PHE A 444 20.32 30.78 -26.17
C PHE A 444 21.11 30.72 -24.87
N LYS A 445 22.42 30.98 -24.91
CA LYS A 445 23.27 31.06 -23.71
C LYS A 445 22.77 32.10 -22.72
N GLY A 446 22.27 33.23 -23.22
CA GLY A 446 21.64 34.26 -22.39
C GLY A 446 20.37 33.80 -21.65
N LYS A 447 19.80 32.63 -21.97
CA LYS A 447 18.63 32.05 -21.29
C LYS A 447 19.00 31.12 -20.13
N GLU A 448 20.28 30.80 -19.94
CA GLU A 448 20.73 29.87 -18.91
C GLU A 448 20.23 30.27 -17.52
N ALA A 449 20.38 31.54 -17.16
CA ALA A 449 19.90 32.05 -15.87
C ALA A 449 18.38 31.92 -15.71
N THR A 450 17.60 32.08 -16.78
CA THR A 450 16.14 31.90 -16.74
C THR A 450 15.76 30.43 -16.54
N VAL A 451 16.47 29.50 -17.21
CA VAL A 451 16.27 28.07 -17.02
C VAL A 451 16.66 27.66 -15.59
N LYS A 452 17.82 28.09 -15.10
CA LYS A 452 18.28 27.84 -13.72
C LYS A 452 17.32 28.42 -12.69
N ALA A 453 16.80 29.63 -12.91
CA ALA A 453 15.82 30.25 -12.01
C ALA A 453 14.46 29.53 -11.99
N LYS A 454 14.08 28.85 -13.07
CA LYS A 454 12.89 27.99 -13.09
C LYS A 454 13.07 26.75 -12.22
N GLY A 455 14.31 26.27 -12.07
CA GLY A 455 14.63 25.03 -11.36
C GLY A 455 14.32 23.79 -12.20
N ALA A 456 14.32 22.62 -11.55
CA ALA A 456 14.02 21.35 -12.21
C ALA A 456 12.64 21.40 -12.88
N PHE A 457 12.56 20.94 -14.13
CA PHE A 457 11.33 21.04 -14.92
C PHE A 457 11.36 20.10 -16.14
N THR A 458 10.17 19.69 -16.60
CA THR A 458 9.99 18.91 -17.83
C THR A 458 8.79 19.42 -18.63
N ASP A 459 8.92 19.47 -19.95
CA ASP A 459 7.80 19.68 -20.88
C ASP A 459 7.32 18.36 -21.53
N GLY A 460 7.81 17.22 -21.02
CA GLY A 460 7.56 15.88 -21.56
C GLY A 460 8.58 15.43 -22.62
N THR A 461 9.39 16.34 -23.18
CA THR A 461 10.47 16.00 -24.13
C THR A 461 11.85 16.41 -23.63
N VAL A 462 11.96 17.62 -23.10
CA VAL A 462 13.17 18.17 -22.48
C VAL A 462 13.02 18.07 -20.97
N ASN A 463 14.00 17.46 -20.31
CA ASN A 463 14.05 17.35 -18.86
C ASN A 463 15.27 18.12 -18.35
N TYR A 464 15.04 19.13 -17.52
CA TYR A 464 16.08 19.89 -16.84
C TYR A 464 16.21 19.39 -15.41
N TYR A 465 17.39 18.87 -15.05
CA TYR A 465 17.70 18.38 -13.71
C TYR A 465 18.54 19.41 -12.99
N SER A 466 18.00 20.00 -11.92
CA SER A 466 18.75 20.90 -11.06
C SER A 466 19.41 20.12 -9.93
N GLY A 467 20.72 20.31 -9.73
CA GLY A 467 21.51 19.61 -8.73
C GLY A 467 21.57 18.09 -8.94
N ALA A 468 21.29 17.62 -10.16
CA ALA A 468 21.13 16.21 -10.51
C ALA A 468 20.08 15.43 -9.71
N GLU A 469 19.19 16.10 -8.97
CA GLU A 469 18.14 15.43 -8.21
C GLU A 469 17.12 14.78 -9.14
N THR A 470 16.69 13.56 -8.82
CA THR A 470 15.72 12.82 -9.61
C THR A 470 14.81 11.94 -8.75
N TYR A 471 13.60 11.72 -9.26
CA TYR A 471 12.52 11.01 -8.59
C TYR A 471 12.07 9.79 -9.41
N TYR A 472 11.82 8.68 -8.72
CA TYR A 472 11.23 7.47 -9.31
C TYR A 472 9.95 7.09 -8.56
N GLN A 473 8.93 6.71 -9.31
CA GLN A 473 7.73 6.07 -8.78
C GLN A 473 7.87 4.56 -9.01
N ILE A 474 7.95 3.78 -7.94
CA ILE A 474 8.06 2.32 -8.01
C ILE A 474 6.76 1.72 -7.48
N MET A 475 5.90 1.28 -8.39
CA MET A 475 4.63 0.63 -8.07
C MET A 475 4.90 -0.66 -7.30
N ILE A 476 4.19 -0.83 -6.18
CA ILE A 476 4.36 -2.02 -5.35
C ILE A 476 3.51 -3.14 -5.94
N LYS A 477 4.20 -4.20 -6.40
CA LYS A 477 3.55 -5.44 -6.84
C LYS A 477 3.15 -6.30 -5.63
N HIS A 478 1.98 -6.91 -5.68
CA HIS A 478 1.47 -7.91 -4.74
C HIS A 478 1.74 -9.33 -5.24
N ASP A 479 1.26 -9.64 -6.45
CA ASP A 479 1.64 -10.85 -7.18
C ASP A 479 2.69 -10.47 -8.22
N ASP A 480 3.95 -10.86 -8.00
CA ASP A 480 5.05 -10.61 -8.95
C ASP A 480 5.31 -11.86 -9.79
N ALA A 481 4.84 -11.86 -11.03
CA ALA A 481 5.11 -12.93 -11.99
C ALA A 481 5.50 -12.32 -13.36
N ASP A 482 6.49 -12.94 -14.01
CA ASP A 482 7.10 -12.43 -15.24
C ASP A 482 6.15 -12.42 -16.47
N ASP A 483 5.00 -13.10 -16.40
CA ASP A 483 4.06 -13.31 -17.51
C ASP A 483 2.73 -12.57 -17.40
N ILE A 484 2.54 -11.78 -16.34
CA ILE A 484 1.38 -10.90 -16.18
C ILE A 484 1.78 -9.44 -16.43
N ASN A 485 0.85 -8.67 -16.99
CA ASN A 485 1.07 -7.25 -17.25
C ASN A 485 -0.20 -6.46 -16.96
N ASN A 486 -0.11 -5.64 -15.93
CA ASN A 486 -1.18 -4.80 -15.42
C ASN A 486 -2.47 -5.59 -15.13
N GLU A 487 -2.35 -6.80 -14.59
CA GLU A 487 -3.47 -7.71 -14.34
C GLU A 487 -4.06 -7.59 -12.92
N HIS A 488 -5.23 -8.18 -12.71
CA HIS A 488 -5.92 -8.14 -11.42
C HIS A 488 -5.09 -8.80 -10.31
N GLY A 489 -4.80 -8.03 -9.25
CA GLY A 489 -4.01 -8.49 -8.11
C GLY A 489 -2.49 -8.38 -8.28
N GLU A 490 -2.01 -7.95 -9.45
CA GLU A 490 -0.58 -7.70 -9.66
C GLU A 490 -0.07 -6.56 -8.78
N PHE A 491 -0.83 -5.48 -8.65
CA PHE A 491 -0.45 -4.29 -7.91
C PHE A 491 -1.30 -4.11 -6.64
N GLY A 492 -0.75 -3.38 -5.68
CA GLY A 492 -1.43 -2.98 -4.46
C GLY A 492 -0.72 -3.48 -3.21
N VAL A 493 -1.11 -2.92 -2.07
CA VAL A 493 -0.60 -3.31 -0.76
C VAL A 493 -1.73 -3.91 0.06
N VAL A 494 -1.60 -5.19 0.38
CA VAL A 494 -2.55 -5.94 1.21
C VAL A 494 -2.12 -5.94 2.67
N ARG A 495 -3.09 -5.83 3.58
CA ARG A 495 -2.87 -5.93 5.03
C ARG A 495 -2.08 -7.18 5.43
N ASN A 496 -1.37 -7.09 6.55
CA ASN A 496 -0.55 -8.17 7.11
C ASN A 496 0.51 -8.75 6.16
N SER A 497 0.94 -7.95 5.17
CA SER A 497 2.02 -8.28 4.23
C SER A 497 3.21 -7.34 4.43
N VAL A 498 4.41 -7.83 4.10
CA VAL A 498 5.65 -7.05 4.04
C VAL A 498 6.12 -6.99 2.60
N TYR A 499 6.37 -5.78 2.11
CA TYR A 499 6.87 -5.55 0.75
C TYR A 499 8.31 -5.07 0.83
N ASP A 500 9.22 -5.85 0.27
CA ASP A 500 10.63 -5.50 0.11
C ASP A 500 10.87 -5.04 -1.32
N VAL A 501 11.10 -3.74 -1.46
CA VAL A 501 11.40 -3.13 -2.77
C VAL A 501 12.90 -3.01 -2.91
N ILE A 502 13.48 -3.78 -3.85
CA ILE A 502 14.92 -3.87 -4.07
C ILE A 502 15.27 -3.20 -5.41
N VAL A 503 15.86 -2.01 -5.31
CA VAL A 503 16.45 -1.30 -6.46
C VAL A 503 17.87 -1.79 -6.65
N SER A 504 18.06 -2.68 -7.63
CA SER A 504 19.35 -3.33 -7.87
C SER A 504 20.28 -2.50 -8.78
N LYS A 505 19.71 -1.72 -9.72
CA LYS A 505 20.47 -0.91 -10.69
C LYS A 505 19.64 0.22 -11.29
N PHE A 506 20.23 1.40 -11.40
CA PHE A 506 19.70 2.55 -12.14
C PHE A 506 20.19 2.51 -13.59
N ARG A 507 19.26 2.42 -14.54
CA ARG A 507 19.57 2.35 -15.98
C ARG A 507 19.38 3.69 -16.69
N ASN A 508 18.43 4.47 -16.23
CA ASN A 508 18.01 5.75 -16.79
C ASN A 508 17.75 6.73 -15.64
N PRO A 509 17.83 8.05 -15.88
CA PRO A 509 17.35 9.04 -14.94
C PRO A 509 15.84 8.86 -14.70
N GLY A 510 15.38 9.26 -13.53
CA GLY A 510 13.96 9.37 -13.22
C GLY A 510 13.41 10.72 -13.68
N TYR A 511 12.32 11.16 -13.06
CA TYR A 511 11.74 12.47 -13.29
C TYR A 511 12.58 13.57 -12.65
N PRO A 512 12.67 14.77 -13.27
CA PRO A 512 13.35 15.92 -12.65
C PRO A 512 12.55 16.52 -11.48
N THR A 513 11.24 16.31 -11.46
CA THR A 513 10.31 16.79 -10.43
C THR A 513 9.48 15.62 -9.91
N ILE A 514 8.85 15.77 -8.75
CA ILE A 514 7.90 14.77 -8.24
C ILE A 514 6.72 14.68 -9.20
N PRO A 515 6.45 13.51 -9.82
CA PRO A 515 5.31 13.36 -10.71
C PRO A 515 4.01 13.43 -9.93
N ASP A 516 3.02 14.10 -10.51
CA ASP A 516 1.65 14.05 -10.01
C ASP A 516 1.08 12.63 -10.16
N PRO A 517 0.10 12.24 -9.31
CA PRO A 517 -0.76 11.10 -9.59
C PRO A 517 -1.36 11.18 -11.01
N ASP A 518 -1.34 10.09 -11.77
CA ASP A 518 -1.81 10.07 -13.17
C ASP A 518 -2.82 8.94 -13.41
N PRO A 519 -4.12 9.26 -13.60
CA PRO A 519 -5.17 8.25 -13.81
C PRO A 519 -5.18 7.71 -15.24
N ALA A 520 -4.38 8.28 -16.15
CA ALA A 520 -4.28 7.84 -17.54
C ALA A 520 -3.03 6.98 -17.79
N LYS A 521 -2.15 6.83 -16.78
CA LYS A 521 -0.92 6.08 -16.90
C LYS A 521 -1.02 4.74 -16.17
N PRO A 522 -0.97 3.60 -16.90
CA PRO A 522 -1.01 2.27 -16.28
C PRO A 522 0.26 2.02 -15.46
N ASP A 523 0.14 1.18 -14.42
CA ASP A 523 1.24 0.87 -13.49
C ASP A 523 2.40 0.15 -14.16
N GLU A 524 2.11 -0.65 -15.20
CA GLU A 524 3.13 -1.26 -16.04
C GLU A 524 3.02 -0.82 -17.50
N ALA A 525 4.09 -0.18 -17.98
CA ALA A 525 4.40 0.06 -19.38
C ALA A 525 5.93 0.00 -19.54
N GLU A 526 6.42 -0.52 -20.68
CA GLU A 526 7.81 -0.90 -21.00
C GLU A 526 8.89 -0.33 -20.05
N SER A 527 9.59 -1.22 -19.33
CA SER A 527 10.44 -0.99 -18.14
C SER A 527 11.61 0.02 -18.28
N TRP A 528 11.71 0.96 -17.34
CA TRP A 528 12.78 2.01 -17.27
C TRP A 528 13.84 1.74 -16.18
N LEU A 529 13.57 0.81 -15.25
CA LEU A 529 14.45 0.36 -14.17
C LEU A 529 14.53 -1.17 -14.13
N SER A 530 15.64 -1.70 -13.59
CA SER A 530 15.72 -3.10 -13.15
C SER A 530 15.32 -3.14 -11.68
N LEU A 531 14.14 -3.63 -11.38
CA LEU A 531 13.58 -3.70 -10.02
C LEU A 531 13.31 -5.15 -9.68
N GLU A 532 13.57 -5.54 -8.44
CA GLU A 532 13.12 -6.80 -7.86
C GLU A 532 12.23 -6.42 -6.67
N ILE A 533 10.99 -6.89 -6.65
CA ILE A 533 10.06 -6.65 -5.55
C ILE A 533 9.74 -8.00 -4.93
N THR A 534 10.09 -8.18 -3.66
CA THR A 534 9.79 -9.43 -2.95
C THR A 534 8.65 -9.18 -1.98
N VAL A 535 7.55 -9.91 -2.17
CA VAL A 535 6.41 -9.88 -1.25
C VAL A 535 6.54 -11.01 -0.24
N ASN A 536 6.56 -10.66 1.03
CA ASN A 536 6.79 -11.56 2.14
C ASN A 536 5.60 -11.58 3.11
N PRO A 537 5.27 -12.74 3.69
CA PRO A 537 4.45 -12.81 4.89
C PRO A 537 4.97 -11.94 6.03
N TRP A 538 4.10 -11.25 6.78
CA TRP A 538 4.50 -10.47 7.96
C TRP A 538 4.61 -11.31 9.24
N THR A 539 5.55 -12.25 9.27
CA THR A 539 5.59 -13.30 10.31
C THR A 539 7.01 -13.76 10.72
N TRP A 540 7.13 -14.44 11.87
CA TRP A 540 8.31 -14.63 12.76
C TRP A 540 8.63 -16.11 13.12
N TYR A 541 9.85 -16.41 13.62
CA TYR A 541 10.18 -17.59 14.46
C TYR A 541 11.17 -17.30 15.62
N ARG A 542 10.98 -17.98 16.76
CA ARG A 542 11.97 -18.32 17.83
C ARG A 542 11.73 -19.78 18.22
N GLN A 543 12.78 -20.60 18.25
CA GLN A 543 12.80 -21.88 18.96
C GLN A 543 14.01 -21.87 19.92
N GLU A 544 13.75 -21.99 21.22
CA GLU A 544 14.75 -22.39 22.21
C GLU A 544 14.71 -23.91 22.34
N GLU A 545 15.87 -24.55 22.29
CA GLU A 545 16.09 -25.90 22.82
C GLU A 545 17.09 -25.76 23.97
N GLU A 546 16.80 -26.39 25.10
CA GLU A 546 17.82 -26.64 26.12
C GLU A 546 18.80 -27.70 25.58
N LEU A 547 20.09 -27.53 25.87
CA LEU A 547 21.07 -28.61 25.90
C LEU A 547 21.48 -28.90 27.34
#